data_AF-A0A370TF36-F1
#
_entry.id   AF-A0A370TF36-F1
#
_cell.length_a   1.000
_cell.length_b   1.000
_cell.length_c   1.000
_cell.angle_alpha   90.00
_cell.angle_beta   90.00
_cell.angle_gamma   90.00
#
_symmetry.space_group_name_H-M   'P 1'
#
loop_
_entity.id
_entity.type
_entity.pdbx_description
1 polymer ?
#
loop_
_entity_poly.entity_id
_entity_poly.type
_entity_poly.pdbx_seq_one_letter_code
_entity_poly.pdbx_strand_id
1 'polypeptide(L)'
;MEKLKPLEEKGYLTHWTTSAIIAQHPITVVATGDVPLHKLISNMTYRQIFYDAPITKLSEPNTPYNSNNSYYGSTSIRNGVGWVTFGRLTKNQKETIKAQTKRANELWNDK
;
A
#
# COMPACT_ATOMS: atom_id res chain seq x y z
N MET A 1 16.36 10.52 -6.15
CA MET A 1 16.04 9.78 -7.39
C MET A 1 17.27 9.18 -8.06
N GLU A 2 18.48 9.71 -7.84
CA GLU A 2 19.71 9.24 -8.51
C GLU A 2 20.03 7.75 -8.32
N LYS A 3 19.66 7.16 -7.18
CA LYS A 3 19.91 5.74 -6.89
C LYS A 3 19.10 4.75 -7.73
N LEU A 4 17.98 5.18 -8.32
CA LEU A 4 17.10 4.32 -9.11
C LEU A 4 17.32 4.46 -10.62
N LYS A 5 18.04 5.50 -11.06
CA LYS A 5 18.28 5.78 -12.48
C LYS A 5 18.79 4.58 -13.28
N PRO A 6 19.76 3.77 -12.80
CA PRO A 6 20.25 2.64 -13.58
C PRO A 6 19.20 1.55 -13.83
N LEU A 7 18.19 1.42 -12.95
CA LEU A 7 17.09 0.46 -13.09
C LEU A 7 15.96 1.04 -13.96
N GLU A 8 15.75 2.35 -13.85
CA GLU A 8 14.81 3.12 -14.67
C GLU A 8 15.22 3.09 -16.14
N GLU A 9 16.49 3.37 -16.45
CA GLU A 9 17.06 3.34 -17.81
C GLU A 9 16.97 1.95 -18.45
N LYS A 10 16.99 0.89 -17.64
CA LYS A 10 16.81 -0.50 -18.09
C LYS A 10 15.35 -0.94 -18.19
N GLY A 11 14.40 -0.07 -17.81
CA GLY A 11 12.97 -0.38 -17.83
C GLY A 11 12.58 -1.45 -16.81
N TYR A 12 13.26 -1.55 -15.67
CA TYR A 12 12.97 -2.59 -14.68
C TYR A 12 11.99 -2.17 -13.59
N LEU A 13 11.68 -0.87 -13.50
CA LEU A 13 10.88 -0.32 -12.42
C LEU A 13 9.39 -0.33 -12.75
N THR A 14 8.62 -0.96 -11.86
CA THR A 14 7.16 -0.84 -11.86
C THR A 14 6.82 0.63 -11.63
N HIS A 15 5.92 1.16 -12.44
CA HIS A 15 5.57 2.57 -12.38
C HIS A 15 4.10 2.79 -12.71
N TRP A 16 3.58 3.90 -12.23
CA TRP A 16 2.26 4.41 -12.52
C TRP A 16 2.38 5.62 -13.45
N THR A 17 1.44 5.73 -14.40
CA THR A 17 1.30 6.90 -15.29
C THR A 17 -0.13 7.42 -15.29
N THR A 18 -0.37 8.54 -15.97
CA THR A 18 -1.71 9.17 -16.09
C THR A 18 -2.79 8.29 -16.71
N SER A 19 -2.43 7.18 -17.37
CA SER A 19 -3.42 6.22 -17.89
C SER A 19 -4.11 5.41 -16.78
N ALA A 20 -3.80 5.70 -15.51
CA ALA A 20 -4.28 5.03 -14.31
C ALA A 20 -3.84 3.55 -14.16
N ILE A 21 -3.12 3.01 -15.14
CA ILE A 21 -2.64 1.63 -15.11
C ILE A 21 -1.24 1.60 -14.52
N ILE A 22 -1.01 0.71 -13.55
CA ILE A 22 0.34 0.38 -13.07
C ILE A 22 0.99 -0.55 -14.09
N ALA A 23 2.05 -0.08 -14.74
CA ALA A 23 2.89 -0.89 -15.60
C ALA A 23 3.84 -1.75 -14.74
N GLN A 24 3.52 -3.05 -14.64
CA GLN A 24 4.30 -4.02 -13.88
C GLN A 24 5.63 -4.31 -14.58
N HIS A 25 6.71 -4.28 -13.80
CA HIS A 25 8.06 -4.62 -14.23
C HIS A 25 8.74 -5.47 -13.13
N PRO A 26 9.95 -6.02 -13.37
CA PRO A 26 10.60 -6.95 -12.44
C PRO A 26 10.88 -6.39 -11.04
N ILE A 27 10.95 -5.07 -10.87
CA ILE A 27 11.30 -4.43 -9.60
C ILE A 27 10.21 -3.43 -9.21
N THR A 28 9.58 -3.66 -8.06
CA THR A 28 8.62 -2.73 -7.45
C THR A 28 9.23 -2.08 -6.23
N VAL A 29 9.31 -0.75 -6.21
CA VAL A 29 9.82 0.00 -5.06
C VAL A 29 8.66 0.40 -4.16
N VAL A 30 8.68 -0.06 -2.91
CA VAL A 30 7.66 0.26 -1.90
C VAL A 30 8.30 1.01 -0.74
N ALA A 31 7.79 2.21 -0.48
CA ALA A 31 8.12 3.00 0.68
C ALA A 31 7.27 2.55 1.88
N THR A 32 7.94 2.19 2.97
CA THR A 32 7.31 1.75 4.23
C THR A 32 7.82 2.58 5.41
N GLY A 33 7.08 2.59 6.51
CA GLY A 33 7.37 3.39 7.70
C GLY A 33 6.74 4.79 7.66
N ASP A 34 7.39 5.75 8.33
CA ASP A 34 6.93 7.13 8.44
C ASP A 34 7.35 7.97 7.22
N VAL A 35 6.86 7.55 6.05
CA VAL A 35 7.15 8.24 4.79
C VAL A 35 5.99 9.20 4.46
N PRO A 36 6.25 10.49 4.20
CA PRO A 36 5.19 11.43 3.89
C PRO A 36 4.54 11.13 2.52
N LEU A 37 3.35 10.52 2.51
CA LEU A 37 2.61 10.13 1.31
C LEU A 37 2.49 11.26 0.28
N HIS A 38 2.22 12.50 0.73
CA HIS A 38 2.05 13.66 -0.15
C HIS A 38 3.28 13.91 -1.05
N LYS A 39 4.49 13.53 -0.63
CA LYS A 39 5.70 13.67 -1.45
C LYS A 39 5.81 12.61 -2.54
N LEU A 40 5.17 11.47 -2.35
CA LEU A 40 5.17 10.38 -3.34
C LEU A 40 4.10 10.60 -4.39
N ILE A 41 2.94 11.13 -3.99
CA ILE A 41 1.82 11.40 -4.88
C ILE A 41 1.83 12.80 -5.51
N SER A 42 2.79 13.66 -5.17
CA SER A 42 2.88 15.02 -5.70
C SER A 42 3.09 15.05 -7.21
N ASN A 43 3.79 14.04 -7.76
CA ASN A 43 3.90 13.89 -9.20
C ASN A 43 2.64 13.21 -9.75
N MET A 44 1.85 13.98 -10.49
CA MET A 44 0.59 13.52 -11.09
C MET A 44 0.76 12.83 -12.44
N THR A 45 1.97 12.80 -13.01
CA THR A 45 2.20 12.24 -14.35
C THR A 45 2.95 10.91 -14.33
N TYR A 46 3.91 10.76 -13.42
CA TYR A 46 4.76 9.58 -13.37
C TYR A 46 5.23 9.30 -11.95
N ARG A 47 5.07 8.05 -11.49
CA ARG A 47 5.51 7.61 -10.16
C ARG A 47 6.06 6.20 -10.20
N GLN A 48 7.20 5.99 -9.56
CA GLN A 48 7.89 4.70 -9.49
C GLN A 48 8.03 4.16 -8.06
N ILE A 49 7.54 4.92 -7.08
CA ILE A 49 7.56 4.56 -5.66
C ILE A 49 6.12 4.44 -5.20
N PHE A 50 5.77 3.26 -4.70
CA PHE A 50 4.48 2.98 -4.11
C PHE A 50 4.56 3.04 -2.60
N TYR A 51 3.41 3.08 -1.94
CA TYR A 51 3.30 3.15 -0.50
C TYR A 51 2.88 1.81 0.11
N ASP A 52 3.39 1.53 1.30
CA ASP A 52 2.85 0.52 2.22
C ASP A 52 1.79 1.17 3.11
N ALA A 53 0.52 1.03 2.71
CA ALA A 53 -0.59 1.72 3.35
C ALA A 53 -0.92 1.11 4.72
N PRO A 54 -1.15 1.91 5.77
CA PRO A 54 -1.63 1.37 7.03
C PRO A 54 -3.01 0.75 6.85
N ILE A 55 -3.15 -0.57 7.01
CA ILE A 55 -4.41 -1.29 6.73
C ILE A 55 -5.58 -0.74 7.58
N THR A 56 -5.28 -0.18 8.75
CA THR A 56 -6.26 0.44 9.65
C THR A 56 -6.86 1.72 9.05
N LYS A 57 -6.10 2.45 8.23
CA LYS A 57 -6.53 3.68 7.57
C LYS A 57 -7.32 3.43 6.29
N LEU A 58 -7.23 2.23 5.70
CA LEU A 58 -8.04 1.86 4.54
C LEU A 58 -9.55 1.80 4.84
N SER A 59 -9.91 1.79 6.13
CA SER A 59 -11.31 1.81 6.58
C SER A 59 -11.87 3.23 6.77
N GLU A 60 -11.04 4.26 6.65
CA GLU A 60 -11.44 5.64 6.89
C GLU A 60 -12.13 6.23 5.66
N PRO A 61 -13.25 6.95 5.83
CA PRO A 61 -13.82 7.75 4.76
C PRO A 61 -12.78 8.73 4.23
N ASN A 62 -12.62 8.81 2.90
CA ASN A 62 -11.63 9.67 2.23
C ASN A 62 -10.17 9.28 2.48
N THR A 63 -9.88 7.98 2.69
CA THR A 63 -8.50 7.48 2.69
C THR A 63 -7.74 7.97 1.46
N PRO A 64 -6.51 8.53 1.63
CA PRO A 64 -5.69 8.95 0.49
C PRO A 64 -5.04 7.76 -0.23
N TYR A 65 -5.17 6.55 0.32
CA TYR A 65 -4.59 5.32 -0.23
C TYR A 65 -5.52 4.70 -1.26
N ASN A 66 -4.98 4.28 -2.40
CA ASN A 66 -5.71 3.60 -3.47
C ASN A 66 -4.80 2.66 -4.27
N SER A 67 -5.37 1.91 -5.21
CA SER A 67 -4.68 0.96 -6.07
C SER A 67 -3.53 1.57 -6.88
N ASN A 68 -3.53 2.89 -7.10
CA ASN A 68 -2.55 3.61 -7.93
C ASN A 68 -1.35 4.18 -7.16
N ASN A 69 -1.45 4.26 -5.83
CA ASN A 69 -0.37 4.79 -5.00
C ASN A 69 0.11 3.80 -3.93
N SER A 70 -0.66 2.77 -3.62
CA SER A 70 -0.37 1.81 -2.56
C SER A 70 -0.27 0.39 -3.10
N TYR A 71 0.85 -0.27 -2.81
CA TYR A 71 1.11 -1.63 -3.29
C TYR A 71 0.87 -2.68 -2.21
N TYR A 72 1.20 -2.35 -0.96
CA TYR A 72 0.92 -3.19 0.20
C TYR A 72 -0.01 -2.48 1.18
N GLY A 73 -0.61 -3.26 2.07
CA GLY A 73 -1.32 -2.75 3.23
C GLY A 73 -0.89 -3.48 4.48
N SER A 74 -0.03 -2.88 5.30
CA SER A 74 0.52 -3.50 6.50
C SER A 74 0.16 -2.75 7.78
N THR A 75 0.24 -3.44 8.91
CA THR A 75 0.21 -2.84 10.25
C THR A 75 0.77 -3.83 11.25
N SER A 76 1.14 -3.37 12.45
CA SER A 76 1.47 -4.28 13.53
C SER A 76 0.19 -4.99 14.00
N ILE A 77 0.27 -6.30 14.29
CA ILE A 77 -0.88 -7.06 14.82
C ILE A 77 -1.44 -6.38 16.07
N ARG A 78 -0.56 -5.82 16.92
CA ARG A 78 -0.97 -5.08 18.11
C ARG A 78 -1.82 -3.85 17.79
N ASN A 79 -1.51 -3.09 16.75
CA ASN A 79 -2.28 -1.90 16.35
C ASN A 79 -3.52 -2.26 15.52
N GLY A 80 -3.40 -3.27 14.64
CA GLY A 80 -4.48 -3.66 13.74
C GLY A 80 -5.55 -4.53 14.38
N VAL A 81 -5.17 -5.39 15.32
CA VAL A 81 -6.05 -6.43 15.90
C VAL A 81 -6.11 -6.34 17.43
N GLY A 82 -5.10 -5.75 18.05
CA GLY A 82 -4.97 -5.68 19.51
C GLY A 82 -4.10 -6.78 20.08
N TRP A 83 -4.14 -6.95 21.40
CA TRP A 83 -3.30 -7.91 22.10
C TRP A 83 -3.76 -9.35 21.87
N VAL A 84 -2.84 -10.25 21.50
CA VAL A 84 -3.13 -11.67 21.27
C VAL A 84 -2.54 -12.48 22.43
N THR A 85 -3.39 -12.93 23.36
CA THR A 85 -2.98 -13.77 24.49
C THR A 85 -2.86 -15.23 24.08
N PHE A 86 -1.78 -15.91 24.50
CA PHE A 86 -1.59 -17.35 24.32
C PHE A 86 -1.79 -17.85 22.87
N GLY A 87 -1.46 -17.01 21.87
CA GLY A 87 -1.60 -17.33 20.45
C GLY A 87 -3.05 -17.50 19.96
N ARG A 88 -4.05 -17.09 20.75
CA ARG A 88 -5.47 -17.23 20.41
C ARG A 88 -6.14 -15.89 20.12
N LEU A 89 -6.83 -15.82 18.99
CA LEU A 89 -7.65 -14.67 18.60
C LEU A 89 -9.07 -14.81 19.14
N THR A 90 -9.59 -13.75 19.75
CA THR A 90 -11.01 -13.65 20.12
C THR A 90 -11.90 -13.59 18.88
N LYS A 91 -13.22 -13.77 19.06
CA LYS A 91 -14.19 -13.65 17.96
C LYS A 91 -14.10 -12.26 17.29
N ASN A 92 -14.09 -11.20 18.09
CA ASN A 92 -14.00 -9.82 17.59
C ASN A 92 -12.69 -9.59 16.83
N GLN A 93 -11.57 -10.12 17.32
CA GLN A 93 -10.27 -9.99 16.62
C GLN A 93 -10.28 -10.68 15.25
N LYS A 94 -10.90 -11.85 15.14
CA LYS A 94 -11.08 -12.52 13.84
C LYS A 94 -11.98 -11.70 12.91
N GLU A 95 -13.05 -11.09 13.44
CA GLU A 95 -13.91 -10.20 12.66
C GLU A 95 -13.17 -8.95 12.19
N THR A 96 -12.32 -8.35 13.02
CA THR A 96 -11.44 -7.23 12.62
C THR A 96 -10.52 -7.62 11.47
N ILE A 97 -9.84 -8.78 11.55
CA ILE A 97 -8.97 -9.27 10.48
C ILE A 97 -9.77 -9.45 9.19
N LYS A 98 -10.95 -10.10 9.26
CA LYS A 98 -11.81 -10.29 8.08
C LYS A 98 -12.24 -8.96 7.46
N ALA A 99 -12.63 -7.98 8.28
CA ALA A 99 -13.02 -6.66 7.81
C ALA A 99 -11.86 -5.92 7.14
N GLN A 100 -10.66 -6.00 7.73
CA GLN A 100 -9.45 -5.41 7.15
C GLN A 100 -9.11 -6.07 5.81
N THR A 101 -9.07 -7.40 5.74
CA THR A 101 -8.82 -8.13 4.48
C THR A 101 -9.85 -7.81 3.41
N LYS A 102 -11.13 -7.73 3.77
CA LYS A 102 -12.21 -7.38 2.83
C LYS A 102 -11.98 -6.01 2.20
N ARG A 103 -11.70 -4.98 3.01
CA ARG A 103 -11.46 -3.62 2.51
C ARG A 103 -10.21 -3.51 1.64
N ALA A 104 -9.16 -4.23 2.04
CA ALA A 104 -7.95 -4.33 1.26
C ALA A 104 -8.26 -4.91 -0.14
N ASN A 105 -9.01 -6.01 -0.20
CA ASN A 105 -9.44 -6.61 -1.47
C ASN A 105 -10.29 -5.65 -2.31
N GLU A 106 -11.25 -4.93 -1.71
CA GLU A 106 -12.07 -3.94 -2.41
C GLU A 106 -11.20 -2.86 -3.07
N LEU A 107 -10.25 -2.28 -2.32
CA LEU A 107 -9.36 -1.23 -2.84
C LEU A 107 -8.48 -1.69 -4.00
N TRP A 108 -7.98 -2.92 -3.99
CA TRP A 108 -7.09 -3.42 -5.05
C TRP A 108 -7.80 -4.13 -6.21
N ASN A 109 -9.07 -4.49 -6.03
CA ASN A 109 -9.89 -5.04 -7.11
C ASN A 109 -10.55 -3.95 -7.98
N ASP A 110 -10.51 -2.68 -7.56
CA ASP A 110 -10.88 -1.50 -8.37
C ASP A 110 -9.81 -1.16 -9.45
N LYS A 111 -9.15 -2.15 -10.04
CA LYS A 111 -8.11 -1.98 -11.07
C LYS A 111 -8.65 -2.09 -12.48
#